data_AF-A0A8J8E722-F1
#
_entry.id   AF-A0A8J8E722-F1
#
_cell.length_a   1.000
_cell.length_b   1.000
_cell.length_c   1.000
_cell.angle_alpha   90.00
_cell.angle_beta   90.00
_cell.angle_gamma   90.00
#
_symmetry.space_group_name_H-M   'P 1'
#
loop_
_entity.id
_entity.type
_entity.pdbx_description
1 polymer ?
#
loop_
_entity_poly.entity_id
_entity_poly.type
_entity_poly.pdbx_seq_one_letter_code
_entity_poly.pdbx_strand_id
1 'polypeptide(L)'
;MEHSKSGSILSAITEDPIPLPRIRIISVGTQNLPVHCYHCEEALCMEACLAGALFRDRDGAVLVDSNECTGCMACATACPFGIPEFDVLRGVMVKCDLCPDRRAEGKLPACVEACKTGALQFGSIEELLTSTGWSRARDGVGDERA
;
A
#
# COMPACT_ATOMS: atom_id res chain seq x y z
N MET A 1 -2.34 -14.37 0.05
CA MET A 1 -1.31 -13.65 0.83
C MET A 1 -0.17 -13.35 -0.11
N GLU A 2 -0.15 -12.16 -0.69
CA GLU A 2 0.66 -11.91 -1.88
C GLU A 2 2.18 -11.99 -1.62
N HIS A 3 2.65 -11.44 -0.51
CA HIS A 3 4.08 -11.41 -0.17
C HIS A 3 4.59 -12.68 0.51
N SER A 4 3.73 -13.69 0.69
CA SER A 4 4.11 -14.99 1.25
C SER A 4 4.48 -15.95 0.14
N LYS A 5 5.61 -16.64 0.29
CA LYS A 5 6.06 -17.66 -0.67
C LYS A 5 5.12 -18.86 -0.71
N SER A 6 4.58 -19.25 0.45
CA SER A 6 3.67 -20.39 0.57
C SER A 6 2.22 -20.07 0.17
N GLY A 7 1.84 -18.79 0.15
CA GLY A 7 0.46 -18.36 -0.10
C GLY A 7 -0.54 -18.71 1.01
N SER A 8 -0.10 -19.34 2.10
CA SER A 8 -0.94 -19.86 3.19
C SER A 8 -0.66 -19.13 4.51
N ILE A 9 -1.73 -18.72 5.21
CA ILE A 9 -1.65 -17.96 6.48
C ILE A 9 -0.78 -18.69 7.51
N LEU A 10 -1.03 -19.99 7.72
CA LEU A 10 -0.36 -20.78 8.74
C LEU A 10 1.10 -21.05 8.40
N SER A 11 1.46 -21.12 7.11
CA SER A 11 2.82 -21.39 6.68
C SER A 11 3.68 -20.13 6.65
N ALA A 12 3.08 -18.97 6.35
CA ALA A 12 3.82 -17.72 6.26
C ALA A 12 4.43 -17.24 7.58
N ILE A 13 3.79 -17.56 8.72
CA ILE A 13 4.35 -17.19 10.04
C ILE A 13 5.67 -17.91 10.34
N THR A 14 5.99 -18.97 9.60
CA THR A 14 7.25 -19.73 9.69
C THR A 14 8.20 -19.49 8.52
N GLU A 15 7.85 -18.60 7.58
CA GLU A 15 8.73 -18.27 6.46
C GLU A 15 9.94 -17.45 6.94
N ASP A 16 11.07 -17.62 6.26
CA ASP A 16 12.24 -16.78 6.42
C ASP A 16 12.53 -16.00 5.11
N PRO A 17 12.44 -14.66 5.12
CA PRO A 17 11.91 -13.82 6.21
C PRO A 17 10.37 -13.89 6.30
N ILE A 18 9.82 -13.67 7.50
CA ILE A 18 8.37 -13.61 7.71
C ILE A 18 7.81 -12.44 6.88
N PRO A 19 6.78 -12.65 6.04
CA PRO A 19 6.20 -11.59 5.24
C PRO A 19 5.36 -10.65 6.12
N LEU A 20 5.60 -9.34 5.98
CA LEU A 20 4.84 -8.31 6.69
C LEU A 20 3.61 -7.86 5.88
N PRO A 21 2.51 -7.50 6.57
CA PRO A 21 1.34 -6.96 5.90
C PRO A 21 1.67 -5.64 5.20
N ARG A 22 1.12 -5.44 4.01
CA ARG A 22 1.30 -4.22 3.21
C ARG A 22 0.24 -3.15 3.46
N ILE A 23 -0.87 -3.54 4.09
CA ILE A 23 -2.00 -2.68 4.46
C ILE A 23 -2.42 -3.02 5.88
N ARG A 24 -2.99 -2.05 6.59
CA ARG A 24 -3.58 -2.24 7.92
C ARG A 24 -5.06 -1.91 7.87
N ILE A 25 -5.86 -2.52 8.74
CA ILE A 25 -7.25 -2.13 8.94
C ILE A 25 -7.35 -1.50 10.32
N ILE A 26 -7.77 -0.25 10.39
CA ILE A 26 -8.05 0.45 11.64
C ILE A 26 -9.55 0.46 11.83
N SER A 27 -10.03 0.06 13.00
CA SER A 27 -11.44 0.10 13.36
C SER A 27 -11.72 1.32 14.24
N VAL A 28 -12.65 2.17 13.81
CA VAL A 28 -13.12 3.35 14.56
C VAL A 28 -14.62 3.22 14.75
N GLY A 29 -15.05 2.89 15.97
CA GLY A 29 -16.46 2.56 16.25
C GLY A 29 -16.91 1.34 15.44
N THR A 30 -17.90 1.52 14.58
CA THR A 30 -18.42 0.47 13.66
C THR A 30 -17.77 0.51 12.27
N GLN A 31 -16.86 1.45 12.01
CA GLN A 31 -16.24 1.64 10.71
C GLN A 31 -14.87 0.95 10.65
N ASN A 32 -14.56 0.34 9.51
CA ASN A 32 -13.26 -0.27 9.24
C ASN A 32 -12.60 0.48 8.08
N LEU A 33 -11.43 1.06 8.33
CA LEU A 33 -10.68 1.84 7.35
C LEU A 33 -9.39 1.12 6.95
N PRO A 34 -9.23 0.72 5.67
CA PRO A 34 -7.97 0.20 5.17
C PRO A 34 -6.94 1.33 5.00
N VAL A 35 -5.91 1.31 5.84
CA VAL A 35 -4.77 2.23 5.78
C VAL A 35 -3.65 1.60 4.94
N HIS A 36 -3.26 2.30 3.89
CA HIS A 36 -2.27 1.85 2.91
C HIS A 36 -1.48 3.04 2.34
N CYS A 37 -0.44 2.77 1.55
CA CYS A 37 0.32 3.83 0.89
C CYS A 37 -0.53 4.48 -0.21
N TYR A 38 -0.54 5.81 -0.24
CA TYR A 38 -1.23 6.58 -1.27
C TYR A 38 -0.43 6.74 -2.57
N HIS A 39 0.83 6.26 -2.60
CA HIS A 39 1.73 6.40 -3.75
C HIS A 39 1.78 7.83 -4.32
N CYS A 40 1.80 8.82 -3.40
CA CYS A 40 1.68 10.26 -3.66
C CYS A 40 2.50 10.72 -4.87
N GLU A 41 1.97 11.64 -5.68
CA GLU A 41 2.68 12.30 -6.78
C GLU A 41 3.97 12.98 -6.27
N GLU A 42 3.83 13.80 -5.23
CA GLU A 42 4.94 14.35 -4.46
C GLU A 42 5.21 13.45 -3.24
N ALA A 43 6.20 12.58 -3.37
CA ALA A 43 6.51 11.56 -2.37
C ALA A 43 7.63 12.04 -1.42
N LEU A 44 7.25 12.71 -0.33
CA LEU A 44 8.21 13.17 0.71
C LEU A 44 9.08 12.05 1.29
N CYS A 45 8.54 10.82 1.33
CA CYS A 45 9.31 9.65 1.76
C CYS A 45 10.48 9.32 0.82
N MET A 46 10.33 9.58 -0.48
CA MET A 46 11.38 9.41 -1.48
C MET A 46 12.45 10.49 -1.35
N GLU A 47 12.04 11.75 -1.19
CA GLU A 47 12.96 12.88 -0.98
C GLU A 47 13.77 12.76 0.32
N ALA A 48 13.15 12.26 1.39
CA ALA A 48 13.82 12.04 2.67
C ALA A 48 14.74 10.81 2.69
N CYS A 49 14.73 9.98 1.64
CA CYS A 49 15.50 8.74 1.63
C CYS A 49 17.00 9.01 1.43
N LEU A 50 17.77 8.93 2.52
CA LEU A 50 19.22 9.16 2.49
C LEU A 50 19.99 8.15 1.62
N ALA A 51 19.47 6.93 1.51
CA ALA A 51 20.09 5.86 0.74
C ALA A 51 19.68 5.84 -0.75
N GLY A 52 18.70 6.65 -1.16
CA GLY A 52 18.12 6.56 -2.50
C GLY A 52 17.34 5.27 -2.77
N ALA A 53 16.96 4.52 -1.73
CA ALA A 53 16.28 3.23 -1.84
C ALA A 53 14.80 3.34 -2.22
N LEU A 54 14.18 4.52 -2.11
CA LEU A 54 12.81 4.75 -2.57
C LEU A 54 12.82 5.31 -3.99
N PHE A 55 11.98 4.76 -4.85
CA PHE A 55 11.87 5.17 -6.25
C PHE A 55 10.44 5.03 -6.75
N ARG A 56 10.09 5.72 -7.84
CA ARG A 56 8.81 5.56 -8.53
C ARG A 56 9.00 4.63 -9.73
N ASP A 57 8.11 3.64 -9.86
CA ASP A 57 8.10 2.79 -11.05
C ASP A 57 7.33 3.43 -12.23
N ARG A 58 7.30 2.72 -13.36
CA ARG A 58 6.64 3.18 -14.59
C ARG A 58 5.13 3.39 -14.47
N ASP A 59 4.50 2.76 -13.48
CA ASP A 59 3.06 2.77 -13.28
C ASP A 59 2.66 3.73 -12.15
N GLY A 60 3.61 4.54 -11.67
CA GLY A 60 3.40 5.55 -10.65
C GLY A 60 3.51 5.04 -9.21
N ALA A 61 3.80 3.75 -8.98
CA ALA A 61 3.96 3.23 -7.64
C ALA A 61 5.31 3.68 -7.05
N VAL A 62 5.27 4.36 -5.91
CA VAL A 62 6.46 4.53 -5.07
C VAL A 62 6.81 3.17 -4.46
N LEU A 63 8.06 2.71 -4.53
CA LEU A 63 8.55 1.40 -4.05
C LEU A 63 9.76 1.56 -3.13
N VAL A 64 10.14 0.50 -2.42
CA VAL A 64 11.36 0.43 -1.61
C VAL A 64 12.25 -0.68 -2.17
N ASP A 65 13.45 -0.34 -2.62
CA ASP A 65 14.50 -1.33 -2.88
C ASP A 65 15.09 -1.80 -1.55
N SER A 66 14.89 -3.08 -1.23
CA SER A 66 15.39 -3.65 0.02
C SER A 66 16.90 -3.86 0.01
N ASN A 67 17.57 -3.86 -1.15
CA ASN A 67 19.02 -4.03 -1.24
C ASN A 67 19.76 -2.72 -0.93
N GLU A 68 19.16 -1.58 -1.27
CA GLU A 68 19.71 -0.25 -1.01
C GLU A 68 19.24 0.33 0.34
N CYS A 69 18.14 -0.20 0.90
CA CYS A 69 17.56 0.33 2.13
C CYS A 69 18.47 0.10 3.34
N THR A 70 18.89 1.18 4.00
CA THR A 70 19.71 1.12 5.22
C THR A 70 18.90 1.07 6.52
N GLY A 71 17.56 1.11 6.45
CA GLY A 71 16.72 1.08 7.64
C GLY A 71 16.75 2.34 8.50
N CYS A 72 17.23 3.48 7.98
CA CYS A 72 17.37 4.73 8.77
C CYS A 72 16.05 5.40 9.20
N MET A 73 14.90 4.88 8.78
CA MET A 73 13.55 5.37 9.12
C MET A 73 13.21 6.82 8.74
N ALA A 74 14.08 7.55 8.04
CA ALA A 74 13.80 8.93 7.60
C ALA A 74 12.49 9.04 6.79
N CYS A 75 12.22 8.05 5.94
CA CYS A 75 10.99 7.99 5.17
C CYS A 75 9.72 7.82 6.02
N ALA A 76 9.80 7.18 7.19
CA ALA A 76 8.68 7.03 8.11
C ALA A 76 8.35 8.37 8.77
N THR A 77 9.37 9.13 9.18
CA THR A 77 9.21 10.48 9.74
C THR A 77 8.66 11.47 8.71
N ALA A 78 9.10 11.36 7.45
CA ALA A 78 8.66 12.25 6.38
C ALA A 78 7.24 11.95 5.88
N CYS A 79 6.73 10.73 6.06
CA CYS A 79 5.41 10.36 5.56
C CYS A 79 4.31 10.96 6.47
N PRO A 80 3.47 11.89 5.97
CA PRO A 80 2.41 12.50 6.79
C PRO A 80 1.34 11.49 7.23
N PHE A 81 1.29 10.33 6.57
CA PHE A 81 0.33 9.26 6.83
C PHE A 81 0.89 8.12 7.69
N GLY A 82 2.17 8.18 8.09
CA GLY A 82 2.79 7.14 8.94
C GLY A 82 2.76 5.73 8.32
N ILE A 83 2.97 5.64 7.01
CA ILE A 83 2.83 4.38 6.25
C ILE A 83 4.10 3.51 6.25
N PRO A 84 5.32 4.04 6.03
CA PRO A 84 6.52 3.20 6.05
C PRO A 84 6.75 2.62 7.45
N GLU A 85 6.87 1.30 7.53
CA GLU A 85 7.15 0.56 8.75
C GLU A 85 8.55 -0.04 8.68
N PHE A 86 9.20 -0.21 9.83
CA PHE A 86 10.51 -0.85 9.90
C PHE A 86 10.36 -2.35 10.12
N ASP A 87 10.94 -3.15 9.24
CA ASP A 87 11.08 -4.58 9.44
C ASP A 87 12.29 -4.85 10.32
N VAL A 88 12.05 -5.17 11.59
CA VAL A 88 13.11 -5.42 12.57
C VAL A 88 13.95 -6.66 12.26
N LEU A 89 13.41 -7.64 11.53
CA LEU A 89 14.13 -8.87 11.19
C LEU A 89 15.04 -8.66 9.99
N ARG A 90 14.55 -7.93 8.97
CA ARG A 90 15.32 -7.67 7.73
C ARG A 90 16.17 -6.40 7.81
N GLY A 91 15.90 -5.49 8.75
CA GLY A 91 16.59 -4.22 8.85
C GLY A 91 16.24 -3.21 7.76
N VAL A 92 15.09 -3.37 7.10
CA VAL A 92 14.67 -2.53 5.96
C VAL A 92 13.28 -1.95 6.16
N MET A 93 12.98 -0.88 5.43
CA MET A 93 11.64 -0.28 5.44
C MET A 93 10.69 -1.06 4.54
N VAL A 94 9.44 -1.19 4.97
CA VAL A 94 8.37 -1.86 4.24
C VAL A 94 7.12 -0.96 4.18
N LYS A 95 6.40 -1.05 3.07
CA LYS A 95 5.11 -0.38 2.87
C LYS A 95 4.35 -1.08 1.73
N CYS A 96 3.12 -0.68 1.48
CA CYS A 96 2.42 -1.04 0.23
C CYS A 96 3.28 -0.73 -0.99
N ASP A 97 3.36 -1.71 -1.88
CA ASP A 97 4.12 -1.72 -3.12
C ASP A 97 3.21 -1.70 -4.36
N LEU A 98 1.89 -1.59 -4.15
CA LEU A 98 0.89 -1.66 -5.21
C LEU A 98 0.96 -2.98 -6.02
N CYS A 99 1.43 -4.08 -5.43
CA CYS A 99 1.49 -5.41 -6.05
C CYS A 99 2.18 -5.41 -7.43
N PRO A 100 3.48 -5.08 -7.53
CA PRO A 100 4.17 -4.95 -8.82
C PRO A 100 4.15 -6.24 -9.63
N ASP A 101 4.35 -7.39 -8.98
CA ASP A 101 4.36 -8.71 -9.62
C ASP A 101 3.01 -9.02 -10.28
N ARG A 102 1.91 -8.72 -9.59
CA ARG A 102 0.55 -8.89 -10.13
C ARG A 102 0.29 -7.96 -11.29
N ARG A 103 0.69 -6.69 -11.18
CA ARG A 103 0.51 -5.70 -12.25
C ARG A 103 1.33 -6.07 -13.49
N ALA A 104 2.52 -6.65 -13.33
CA ALA A 104 3.33 -7.17 -14.43
C ALA A 104 2.62 -8.32 -15.18
N GLU A 105 1.81 -9.11 -14.50
CA GLU A 105 0.95 -10.14 -15.08
C GLU A 105 -0.41 -9.63 -15.60
N GLY A 106 -0.67 -8.32 -15.52
CA GLY A 106 -1.96 -7.73 -15.89
C GLY A 106 -3.11 -8.05 -14.91
N LYS A 107 -2.78 -8.50 -13.70
CA LYS A 107 -3.75 -8.79 -12.63
C LYS A 107 -4.00 -7.56 -11.77
N LEU A 108 -5.20 -7.46 -11.19
CA LEU A 108 -5.53 -6.46 -10.19
C LEU A 108 -4.70 -6.64 -8.92
N PRO A 109 -4.38 -5.57 -8.17
CA PRO A 109 -3.78 -5.69 -6.84
C PRO A 109 -4.59 -6.62 -5.93
N ALA A 110 -3.92 -7.37 -5.06
CA ALA A 110 -4.56 -8.42 -4.26
C ALA A 110 -5.68 -7.89 -3.35
N CYS A 111 -5.53 -6.68 -2.78
CA CYS A 111 -6.56 -6.07 -1.93
C CYS A 111 -7.81 -5.67 -2.74
N VAL A 112 -7.63 -5.26 -4.00
CA VAL A 112 -8.72 -4.86 -4.90
C VAL A 112 -9.49 -6.12 -5.34
N GLU A 113 -8.79 -7.17 -5.74
CA GLU A 113 -9.40 -8.45 -6.10
C GLU A 113 -10.15 -9.08 -4.92
N ALA A 114 -9.62 -8.97 -3.70
CA ALA A 114 -10.26 -9.51 -2.50
C ALA A 114 -11.52 -8.71 -2.06
N CYS A 115 -11.73 -7.50 -2.57
CA CYS A 115 -12.81 -6.62 -2.15
C CYS A 115 -14.17 -7.06 -2.71
N LYS A 116 -14.90 -7.87 -1.94
CA LYS A 116 -16.21 -8.41 -2.34
C LYS A 116 -17.31 -7.35 -2.55
N THR A 117 -17.14 -6.18 -1.95
CA THR A 117 -18.12 -5.08 -2.03
C THR A 117 -17.84 -4.11 -3.19
N GLY A 118 -16.69 -4.24 -3.86
CA GLY A 118 -16.27 -3.28 -4.89
C GLY A 118 -15.92 -1.89 -4.36
N ALA A 119 -15.64 -1.78 -3.05
CA ALA A 119 -15.23 -0.52 -2.41
C ALA A 119 -13.81 -0.08 -2.84
N LEU A 120 -12.95 -1.04 -3.19
CA LEU A 120 -11.63 -0.77 -3.75
C LEU A 120 -11.67 -0.93 -5.27
N GLN A 121 -11.09 0.03 -5.97
CA GLN A 121 -10.99 0.05 -7.43
C GLN A 121 -9.55 0.37 -7.83
N PHE A 122 -9.14 -0.09 -9.01
CA PHE A 122 -7.81 0.13 -9.56
C PHE A 122 -7.92 0.41 -11.05
N GLY A 123 -7.19 1.42 -11.52
CA GLY A 123 -7.22 1.91 -12.89
C GLY A 123 -6.47 3.23 -13.00
N SER A 124 -6.50 3.82 -14.19
CA SER A 124 -6.02 5.19 -14.40
C SER A 124 -6.88 6.19 -13.61
N ILE A 125 -6.32 7.36 -13.32
CA ILE A 125 -7.04 8.42 -12.60
C ILE A 125 -8.30 8.80 -13.38
N GLU A 126 -8.22 8.90 -14.71
CA GLU A 126 -9.32 9.24 -15.59
C GLU A 126 -10.46 8.21 -15.52
N GLU A 127 -10.14 6.91 -15.55
CA GLU A 127 -11.13 5.84 -15.40
C GLU A 127 -11.77 5.88 -14.01
N LEU A 128 -10.97 6.12 -12.96
CA LEU A 128 -11.48 6.16 -11.59
C LEU A 128 -12.39 7.38 -11.35
N LEU A 129 -12.06 8.54 -11.91
CA LEU A 129 -12.88 9.76 -11.78
C LEU A 129 -14.22 9.65 -12.52
N THR A 130 -14.29 8.83 -13.57
CA THR A 130 -15.52 8.57 -14.33
C THR A 130 -16.31 7.38 -13.78
N SER A 131 -15.76 6.63 -12.83
CA SER A 131 -16.41 5.45 -12.27
C SER A 131 -17.59 5.80 -11.36
N THR A 132 -18.52 4.85 -11.23
CA THR A 132 -19.65 4.96 -10.28
C THR A 132 -19.17 5.01 -8.83
N GLY A 133 -17.97 4.50 -8.53
CA GLY A 133 -17.35 4.56 -7.21
C GLY A 133 -17.03 6.00 -6.80
N TRP A 134 -16.44 6.78 -7.71
CA TRP A 134 -16.17 8.20 -7.47
C TRP A 134 -17.45 9.03 -7.31
N SER A 135 -18.47 8.75 -8.13
CA SER A 135 -19.78 9.42 -7.99
C SER A 135 -20.37 9.18 -6.60
N ARG A 136 -20.38 7.93 -6.13
CA ARG A 136 -20.87 7.58 -4.79
C ARG A 136 -20.03 8.19 -3.66
N ALA A 137 -18.71 8.22 -3.81
CA ALA A 137 -17.83 8.86 -2.83
C ALA A 137 -18.12 10.36 -2.74
N ARG A 138 -18.16 11.06 -3.88
CA ARG A 138 -18.48 12.49 -3.96
C ARG A 138 -19.85 12.81 -3.35
N ASP A 139 -20.85 12.03 -3.68
CA ASP A 139 -22.22 12.25 -3.20
C ASP A 139 -22.36 11.90 -1.71
N GLY A 140 -21.49 11.04 -1.16
CA GLY A 140 -21.43 10.68 0.27
C GLY A 140 -20.65 11.67 1.16
N VAL A 141 -19.82 12.56 0.59
CA VAL A 141 -19.13 13.63 1.36
C VAL A 141 -20.09 14.76 1.78
N GLY A 142 -21.38 14.68 1.40
CA GLY A 142 -22.41 15.67 1.71
C GLY A 142 -23.57 15.18 2.61
N ASP A 143 -23.55 13.96 3.13
CA ASP A 143 -24.62 13.47 4.01
C ASP A 143 -24.25 13.70 5.49
N GLU A 144 -24.81 14.75 6.10
CA GLU A 144 -24.68 15.11 7.53
C GLU A 144 -25.34 14.07 8.49
N ARG A 145 -25.56 12.83 8.04
CA ARG A 145 -26.25 11.76 8.81
C ARG A 145 -25.38 10.52 9.03
N ALA A 146 -24.08 10.72 9.23
CA ALA A 146 -23.19 9.73 9.84
C ALA A 146 -23.00 10.02 11.34
#